data_AF-A0A5C5RW02-F1
#
_entry.id   AF-A0A5C5RW02-F1
#
_cell.length_a   1.000
_cell.length_b   1.000
_cell.length_c   1.000
_cell.angle_alpha   90.00
_cell.angle_beta   90.00
_cell.angle_gamma   90.00
#
_symmetry.space_group_name_H-M   'P 1'
#
loop_
_entity.id
_entity.type
_entity.pdbx_description
1 polymer ?
#
loop_
_entity_poly.entity_id
_entity_poly.type
_entity_poly.pdbx_seq_one_letter_code
_entity_poly.pdbx_strand_id
1 'polypeptide(L)'
;MFSNLGMGEIFMLVVVGLVILGPERLPGAVNWFFTTLRQVRDYATGATQQLKDDMGGDFDAIREPLQQIQNLRGMTPTAIVTKHLLNGDDTVIREMSEQVRSTADALNLRKAVESAAGPAAPIDAASSELSLDKPPTMPRMHTPLAPEERAPFDPDAT
;
A
#
# COMPACT_ATOMS: atom_id res chain seq x y z
N MET A 1 -8.94 12.44 -6.97
CA MET A 1 -9.27 11.02 -7.25
C MET A 1 -10.43 10.53 -6.39
N PHE A 2 -10.61 11.02 -5.16
CA PHE A 2 -11.72 10.63 -4.27
C PHE A 2 -13.08 11.30 -4.56
N SER A 3 -13.12 12.31 -5.43
CA SER A 3 -14.36 13.01 -5.80
C SER A 3 -15.37 12.15 -6.57
N ASN A 4 -14.98 10.93 -6.98
CA ASN A 4 -15.86 9.94 -7.61
C ASN A 4 -16.41 8.89 -6.63
N LEU A 5 -16.15 8.98 -5.32
CA LEU A 5 -16.78 8.06 -4.37
C LEU A 5 -18.26 8.42 -4.19
N GLY A 6 -19.10 7.77 -4.98
CA GLY A 6 -20.56 7.78 -4.79
C GLY A 6 -21.00 6.87 -3.64
N MET A 7 -22.25 7.01 -3.23
CA MET A 7 -22.86 6.13 -2.21
C MET A 7 -22.78 4.64 -2.58
N GLY A 8 -22.81 4.31 -3.88
CA GLY A 8 -22.62 2.93 -4.36
C GLY A 8 -21.23 2.37 -4.09
N GLU A 9 -20.18 3.17 -4.27
CA GLU A 9 -18.79 2.78 -3.99
C GLU A 9 -18.58 2.54 -2.50
N ILE A 10 -19.17 3.38 -1.64
CA ILE A 10 -19.11 3.20 -0.17
C ILE A 10 -19.79 1.89 0.23
N PHE A 11 -20.95 1.59 -0.35
CA PHE A 11 -21.63 0.31 -0.08
C PHE A 11 -20.77 -0.88 -0.52
N MET A 12 -20.12 -0.79 -1.69
CA MET A 12 -19.20 -1.81 -2.18
C MET A 12 -18.02 -2.02 -1.22
N LEU A 13 -17.40 -0.94 -0.71
CA LEU A 13 -16.33 -1.03 0.29
C LEU A 13 -16.79 -1.69 1.60
N VAL A 14 -18.01 -1.39 2.05
CA VAL A 14 -18.59 -2.02 3.24
C VAL A 14 -18.76 -3.52 3.00
N VAL A 15 -19.33 -3.93 1.86
CA VAL A 15 -19.50 -5.35 1.53
C VAL A 15 -18.15 -6.06 1.43
N VAL A 16 -17.17 -5.47 0.74
CA VAL A 16 -15.81 -6.03 0.64
C VAL A 16 -15.17 -6.15 2.02
N GLY A 17 -15.31 -5.12 2.88
CA GLY A 17 -14.84 -5.15 4.26
C GLY A 17 -15.52 -6.26 5.09
N LEU A 18 -16.83 -6.43 4.95
CA LEU A 18 -17.59 -7.50 5.60
C LEU A 18 -17.15 -8.89 5.14
N VAL A 19 -16.81 -9.07 3.86
CA VAL A 19 -16.37 -10.37 3.32
C VAL A 19 -14.94 -10.70 3.77
N ILE A 20 -14.02 -9.74 3.69
CA ILE A 20 -12.61 -9.95 4.03
C ILE A 20 -12.43 -10.11 5.55
N LEU A 21 -13.03 -9.22 6.33
CA LEU A 21 -12.84 -9.18 7.78
C LEU A 21 -13.88 -10.02 8.54
N GLY A 22 -15.06 -10.22 7.95
CA GLY A 22 -16.20 -10.89 8.56
C GLY A 22 -17.18 -9.89 9.24
N PRO A 23 -18.50 -10.12 9.13
CA PRO A 23 -19.53 -9.24 9.73
C PRO A 23 -19.38 -9.07 11.24
N GLU A 24 -18.92 -10.10 11.94
CA GLU A 24 -18.75 -10.12 13.39
C GLU A 24 -17.54 -9.30 13.87
N ARG A 25 -16.55 -9.11 13.00
CA ARG A 25 -15.25 -8.50 13.38
C ARG A 25 -15.15 -7.03 13.01
N LEU A 26 -15.87 -6.59 11.98
CA LEU A 26 -15.96 -5.18 11.60
C LEU A 26 -16.39 -4.25 12.75
N PRO A 27 -17.52 -4.50 13.46
CA PRO A 27 -17.95 -3.62 14.54
C PRO A 27 -16.94 -3.62 15.71
N GLY A 28 -16.30 -4.76 15.99
CA GLY A 28 -15.22 -4.83 16.98
C GLY A 28 -13.97 -4.03 16.58
N ALA A 29 -13.54 -4.13 15.31
CA ALA A 29 -12.37 -3.42 14.79
C ALA A 29 -12.58 -1.91 14.75
N VAL A 30 -13.78 -1.47 14.36
CA VAL A 30 -14.16 -0.05 14.35
C VAL A 30 -14.14 0.51 15.77
N ASN A 31 -14.71 -0.19 16.74
CA ASN A 31 -14.67 0.23 18.14
C ASN A 31 -13.24 0.31 18.69
N TRP A 32 -12.38 -0.65 18.34
CA TRP A 32 -10.96 -0.60 18.72
C TRP A 32 -10.26 0.60 18.10
N PHE A 33 -10.43 0.84 16.80
CA PHE A 33 -9.83 1.97 16.11
C PHE A 33 -10.26 3.31 16.71
N PHE A 34 -11.56 3.50 16.98
CA PHE A 34 -12.05 4.72 17.61
C PHE A 34 -11.50 4.89 19.03
N THR A 35 -11.39 3.81 19.80
CA THR A 35 -10.82 3.84 21.15
C THR A 35 -9.34 4.20 21.11
N THR A 36 -8.58 3.58 20.21
CA THR A 36 -7.16 3.90 19.97
C THR A 36 -7.00 5.34 19.53
N LEU A 37 -7.81 5.83 18.60
CA LEU A 37 -7.76 7.22 18.15
C LEU A 37 -8.02 8.20 19.30
N ARG A 38 -9.00 7.90 20.15
CA ARG A 38 -9.29 8.70 21.35
C ARG A 38 -8.12 8.70 22.32
N GLN A 39 -7.54 7.53 22.59
CA GLN A 39 -6.38 7.38 23.47
C GLN A 39 -5.19 8.16 22.91
N VAL A 40 -4.86 7.99 21.63
CA VAL A 40 -3.78 8.73 20.96
C VAL A 40 -4.01 10.24 21.09
N ARG A 41 -5.23 10.72 20.84
CA ARG A 41 -5.58 12.14 21.00
C ARG A 41 -5.37 12.61 22.44
N ASP A 42 -5.85 11.86 23.42
CA ASP A 42 -5.77 12.23 24.83
C ASP A 42 -4.30 12.26 25.30
N TYR A 43 -3.49 11.27 24.89
CA TYR A 43 -2.04 11.23 25.14
C TYR A 43 -1.31 12.39 24.44
N ALA A 44 -1.60 12.64 23.17
CA ALA A 44 -0.99 13.74 22.42
C ALA A 44 -1.35 15.09 23.04
N THR A 45 -2.60 15.29 23.46
CA THR A 45 -3.05 16.53 24.10
C THR A 45 -2.39 16.71 25.47
N GLY A 46 -2.29 15.65 26.28
CA GLY A 46 -1.65 15.70 27.59
C GLY A 46 -0.14 15.96 27.52
N ALA A 47 0.58 15.25 26.64
CA ALA A 47 2.00 15.45 26.43
C ALA A 47 2.30 16.84 25.84
N THR A 48 1.46 17.31 24.93
CA THR A 48 1.55 18.68 24.37
C THR A 48 1.34 19.73 25.46
N GLN A 49 0.38 19.52 26.37
CA GLN A 49 0.11 20.44 27.48
C GLN A 49 1.29 20.48 28.46
N GLN A 50 1.85 19.33 28.82
CA GLN A 50 3.05 19.23 29.68
C GLN A 50 4.26 19.89 29.03
N LEU A 51 4.49 19.65 27.74
CA LEU A 51 5.59 20.29 27.01
C LEU A 51 5.41 21.80 26.90
N LYS A 52 4.17 22.28 26.76
CA LYS A 52 3.84 23.70 26.73
C LYS A 52 4.00 24.38 28.10
N ASP A 53 3.68 23.66 29.18
CA ASP A 53 3.85 24.14 30.55
C ASP A 53 5.34 24.14 30.97
N ASP A 54 6.13 23.15 30.51
CA ASP A 54 7.55 23.00 30.86
C ASP A 54 8.52 23.78 29.95
N MET A 55 8.21 23.97 28.66
CA MET A 55 9.07 24.65 27.67
C MET A 55 8.54 26.00 27.20
N GLY A 56 7.96 26.80 28.11
CA GLY A 56 7.39 28.11 27.79
C GLY A 56 8.24 28.92 26.77
N GLY A 57 7.60 29.38 25.68
CA GLY A 57 8.23 30.12 24.58
C GLY A 57 8.63 29.26 23.36
N ASP A 58 9.31 28.13 23.56
CA ASP A 58 9.79 27.26 22.46
C ASP A 58 8.66 26.48 21.77
N PHE A 59 7.49 26.36 22.41
CA PHE A 59 6.31 25.75 21.80
C PHE A 59 5.84 26.52 20.54
N ASP A 60 6.00 27.85 20.49
CA ASP A 60 5.66 28.64 19.30
C ASP A 60 6.64 28.37 18.14
N ALA A 61 7.89 28.01 18.43
CA ALA A 61 8.86 27.59 17.42
C ALA A 61 8.54 26.21 16.80
N ILE A 62 7.78 25.35 17.49
CA ILE A 62 7.26 24.07 16.94
C ILE A 62 5.92 24.30 16.22
N ARG A 63 5.18 25.33 16.62
CA ARG A 63 3.89 25.69 16.02
C ARG A 63 4.06 26.21 14.59
N GLU A 64 5.09 27.00 14.31
CA GLU A 64 5.44 27.47 12.96
C GLU A 64 5.63 26.31 11.96
N PRO A 65 6.50 25.31 12.20
CA PRO A 65 6.70 24.19 11.30
C PRO A 65 5.45 23.31 11.17
N LEU A 66 4.66 23.13 12.24
CA LEU A 66 3.38 22.43 12.14
C LEU A 66 2.35 23.17 11.28
N GLN A 67 2.27 24.49 11.38
CA GLN A 67 1.45 25.31 10.48
C GLN A 67 1.97 25.28 9.05
N GLN A 68 3.29 25.26 8.86
CA GLN A 68 3.90 25.05 7.56
C GLN A 68 3.49 23.70 6.97
N ILE A 69 3.50 22.61 7.73
CA ILE A 69 3.05 21.29 7.26
C ILE A 69 1.54 21.29 6.92
N GLN A 70 0.72 21.98 7.72
CA GLN A 70 -0.72 22.12 7.43
C GLN A 70 -0.96 22.92 6.13
N ASN A 71 -0.20 24.00 5.91
CA ASN A 71 -0.22 24.81 4.69
C ASN A 71 0.37 24.02 3.49
N LEU A 72 1.40 23.21 3.73
CA LEU A 72 2.01 22.29 2.76
C LEU A 72 1.06 21.17 2.38
N ARG A 73 0.17 20.69 3.25
CA ARG A 73 -0.84 19.69 2.86
C ARG A 73 -1.84 20.24 1.83
N GLY A 74 -1.91 21.57 1.68
CA GLY A 74 -2.64 22.27 0.62
C GLY A 74 -1.84 22.46 -0.69
N MET A 75 -0.51 22.30 -0.67
CA MET A 75 0.36 22.29 -1.85
C MET A 75 0.81 20.85 -2.09
N THR A 76 0.45 20.24 -3.22
CA THR A 76 0.82 18.84 -3.47
C THR A 76 2.32 18.60 -3.19
N PRO A 77 2.73 17.44 -2.63
CA PRO A 77 4.15 17.16 -2.35
C PRO A 77 5.04 17.40 -3.57
N THR A 78 4.49 17.14 -4.75
CA THR A 78 5.02 17.49 -6.05
C THR A 78 5.28 19.00 -6.20
N ALA A 79 4.36 19.87 -5.82
CA ALA A 79 4.52 21.33 -5.87
C ALA A 79 5.64 21.86 -4.96
N ILE A 80 5.90 21.19 -3.83
CA ILE A 80 7.02 21.55 -2.93
C ILE A 80 8.36 21.09 -3.55
N VAL A 81 8.43 19.86 -4.05
CA VAL A 81 9.62 19.36 -4.74
C VAL A 81 9.91 20.17 -6.01
N THR A 82 8.88 20.56 -6.77
CA THR A 82 9.02 21.43 -7.95
C THR A 82 9.50 22.84 -7.58
N LYS A 83 9.03 23.42 -6.47
CA LYS A 83 9.52 24.73 -6.00
C LYS A 83 10.97 24.68 -5.51
N HIS A 84 11.38 23.58 -4.87
CA HIS A 84 12.70 23.46 -4.26
C HIS A 84 13.78 22.84 -5.17
N LEU A 85 13.40 22.01 -6.14
CA LEU A 85 14.35 21.35 -7.06
C LEU A 85 14.25 21.85 -8.51
N LEU A 86 13.10 22.35 -8.95
CA LEU A 86 12.88 22.80 -10.33
C LEU A 86 12.59 24.32 -10.41
N ASN A 87 12.89 25.09 -9.35
CA ASN A 87 12.63 26.53 -9.29
C ASN A 87 11.18 26.95 -9.63
N GLY A 88 10.21 26.03 -9.51
CA GLY A 88 8.81 26.26 -9.87
C GLY A 88 8.42 25.83 -11.29
N ASP A 89 9.30 25.18 -12.05
CA ASP A 89 8.99 24.68 -13.40
C ASP A 89 8.28 23.30 -13.35
N ASP A 90 6.96 23.33 -13.44
CA ASP A 90 6.07 22.18 -13.38
C ASP A 90 5.94 21.40 -14.71
N THR A 91 6.56 21.89 -15.79
CA THR A 91 6.45 21.30 -17.14
C THR A 91 6.98 19.86 -17.21
N VAL A 92 8.15 19.60 -16.64
CA VAL A 92 8.81 18.28 -16.64
C VAL A 92 7.97 17.23 -15.91
N ILE A 93 7.37 17.61 -14.78
CA ILE A 93 6.54 16.69 -14.00
C ILE A 93 5.22 16.41 -14.72
N ARG A 94 4.66 17.42 -15.41
CA ARG A 94 3.45 17.25 -16.20
C ARG A 94 3.69 16.31 -17.38
N GLU A 95 4.77 16.49 -18.14
CA GLU A 95 5.14 15.60 -19.25
C GLU A 95 5.37 14.16 -18.76
N MET A 96 6.10 13.98 -17.66
CA MET A 96 6.31 12.64 -17.10
C MET A 96 5.00 12.01 -16.62
N SER A 97 4.09 12.79 -16.03
CA SER A 97 2.77 12.30 -15.61
C SER A 97 1.86 11.93 -16.79
N GLU A 98 1.97 12.64 -17.91
CA GLU A 98 1.28 12.32 -19.16
C GLU A 98 1.84 11.06 -19.82
N GLN A 99 3.16 10.89 -19.81
CA GLN A 99 3.82 9.69 -20.30
C GLN A 99 3.50 8.45 -19.46
N VAL A 100 3.42 8.59 -18.13
CA VAL A 100 2.98 7.51 -17.23
C VAL A 100 1.51 7.18 -17.46
N ARG A 101 0.64 8.19 -17.64
CA ARG A 101 -0.78 7.97 -17.97
C ARG A 101 -0.97 7.27 -19.30
N SER A 102 -0.29 7.71 -20.35
CA SER A 102 -0.40 7.10 -21.68
C SER A 102 0.11 5.66 -21.68
N THR A 103 1.19 5.38 -20.93
CA THR A 103 1.69 4.02 -20.73
C THR A 103 0.69 3.17 -19.92
N ALA A 104 0.10 3.73 -18.86
CA ALA A 104 -0.91 3.04 -18.05
C ALA A 104 -2.19 2.76 -18.86
N ASP A 105 -2.66 3.70 -19.68
CA ASP A 105 -3.80 3.50 -20.58
C ASP A 105 -3.48 2.45 -21.64
N ALA A 106 -2.28 2.46 -22.23
CA ALA A 106 -1.85 1.43 -23.17
C ALA A 106 -1.81 0.04 -22.52
N LEU A 107 -1.36 -0.08 -21.28
CA LEU A 107 -1.36 -1.33 -20.52
C LEU A 107 -2.78 -1.78 -20.14
N ASN A 108 -3.67 -0.85 -19.79
CA ASN A 108 -5.07 -1.16 -19.51
C ASN A 108 -5.84 -1.55 -20.78
N LEU A 109 -5.60 -0.89 -21.92
CA LEU A 109 -6.14 -1.28 -23.21
C LEU A 109 -5.61 -2.64 -23.65
N ARG A 110 -4.29 -2.88 -23.50
CA ARG A 110 -3.68 -4.18 -23.80
C ARG A 110 -4.27 -5.28 -22.92
N LYS A 111 -4.47 -5.00 -21.62
CA LYS A 111 -5.12 -5.92 -20.68
C LYS A 111 -6.61 -6.14 -20.99
N ALA A 112 -7.31 -5.10 -21.45
CA ALA A 112 -8.71 -5.21 -21.87
C ALA A 112 -8.85 -5.99 -23.20
N VAL A 113 -7.93 -5.80 -24.15
CA VAL A 113 -7.84 -6.54 -25.41
C VAL A 113 -7.45 -7.99 -25.15
N GLU A 114 -6.50 -8.24 -24.25
CA GLU A 114 -6.07 -9.60 -23.88
C GLU A 114 -7.11 -10.31 -22.99
N SER A 115 -7.92 -9.55 -22.25
CA SER A 115 -9.10 -10.07 -21.53
C SER A 115 -10.32 -10.27 -22.43
N ALA A 116 -10.43 -9.55 -23.55
CA ALA A 116 -11.45 -9.74 -24.58
C ALA A 116 -11.05 -10.83 -25.58
N ALA A 117 -9.75 -11.06 -25.76
CA ALA A 117 -9.18 -12.23 -26.41
C ALA A 117 -9.11 -13.40 -25.40
N GLY A 118 -10.27 -13.88 -24.96
CA GLY A 118 -10.38 -15.19 -24.31
C GLY A 118 -9.79 -16.29 -25.22
N PRO A 119 -9.31 -17.41 -24.66
CA PRO A 119 -8.46 -18.37 -25.36
C PRO A 119 -9.19 -18.96 -26.58
N ALA A 120 -8.69 -18.65 -27.77
CA ALA A 120 -9.08 -19.35 -28.97
C ALA A 120 -8.32 -20.68 -29.04
N ALA A 121 -9.00 -21.78 -28.74
CA ALA A 121 -8.64 -23.14 -29.16
C ALA A 121 -9.89 -24.04 -29.06
N PRO A 122 -10.12 -24.99 -30.00
CA PRO A 122 -9.09 -25.82 -30.59
C PRO A 122 -9.11 -25.90 -32.13
N ILE A 123 -7.94 -26.03 -32.74
CA ILE A 123 -7.80 -26.78 -33.99
C ILE A 123 -7.08 -28.08 -33.67
N ASP A 124 -7.81 -29.16 -33.94
CA ASP A 124 -7.40 -30.53 -33.76
C ASP A 124 -6.55 -30.95 -34.96
N ALA A 125 -5.29 -31.30 -34.72
CA ALA A 125 -4.46 -32.06 -35.67
C ALA A 125 -3.37 -32.77 -34.87
N ALA A 126 -3.62 -34.05 -34.65
CA ALA A 126 -2.71 -35.00 -34.04
C ALA A 126 -1.39 -35.14 -34.81
N SER A 127 -0.28 -35.21 -34.07
CA SER A 127 0.76 -36.20 -34.35
C SER A 127 1.51 -36.53 -33.06
N SER A 128 1.54 -37.83 -32.79
CA SER A 128 2.30 -38.55 -31.76
C SER A 128 3.80 -38.28 -31.77
N GLU A 129 4.45 -38.88 -30.76
CA GLU A 129 5.90 -39.09 -30.56
C GLU A 129 6.53 -37.99 -29.67
N LEU A 130 7.31 -38.27 -28.61
CA LEU A 130 8.03 -39.46 -28.18
C LEU A 130 8.41 -39.25 -26.70
N SER A 131 8.40 -40.34 -25.94
CA SER A 131 8.99 -40.48 -24.60
C SER A 131 10.39 -39.86 -24.49
N LEU A 132 10.70 -39.15 -23.40
CA LEU A 132 11.86 -39.44 -22.55
C LEU A 132 11.96 -38.50 -21.34
N ASP A 133 12.27 -39.13 -20.21
CA ASP A 133 13.14 -38.60 -19.15
C ASP A 133 12.66 -37.45 -18.25
N LYS A 134 12.25 -37.91 -17.04
CA LYS A 134 12.82 -37.46 -15.76
C LYS A 134 12.35 -36.09 -15.21
N PRO A 135 11.62 -36.08 -14.08
CA PRO A 135 11.37 -34.82 -13.37
C PRO A 135 12.68 -34.30 -12.75
N PRO A 136 12.98 -32.99 -12.79
CA PRO A 136 14.10 -32.44 -12.06
C PRO A 136 13.85 -32.57 -10.56
N THR A 137 14.78 -33.25 -9.88
CA THR A 137 14.89 -33.30 -8.42
C THR A 137 14.91 -31.87 -7.87
N MET A 138 13.82 -31.44 -7.23
CA MET A 138 13.87 -30.26 -6.38
C MET A 138 14.80 -30.56 -5.21
N PRO A 139 15.66 -29.61 -4.79
CA PRO A 139 16.36 -29.73 -3.51
C PRO A 139 15.31 -29.85 -2.40
N ARG A 140 15.44 -30.89 -1.57
CA ARG A 140 14.53 -31.17 -0.46
C ARG A 140 14.42 -29.92 0.43
N MET A 141 13.29 -29.24 0.36
CA MET A 141 12.92 -28.26 1.38
C MET A 141 12.73 -29.03 2.70
N HIS A 142 13.54 -28.69 3.69
CA HIS A 142 13.48 -29.28 5.01
C HIS A 142 12.09 -29.04 5.60
N THR A 143 11.51 -30.12 6.15
CA THR A 143 10.29 -30.08 6.95
C THR A 143 10.42 -28.99 8.01
N PRO A 144 9.45 -28.09 8.18
CA PRO A 144 9.46 -27.12 9.27
C PRO A 144 9.56 -27.86 10.61
N LEU A 145 10.49 -27.42 11.46
CA LEU A 145 10.65 -27.95 12.81
C LEU A 145 9.33 -27.80 13.58
N ALA A 146 8.95 -28.84 14.33
CA ALA A 146 7.82 -28.73 15.24
C ALA A 146 8.10 -27.61 16.26
N PRO A 147 7.08 -26.92 16.82
CA PRO A 147 7.26 -25.79 17.73
C PRO A 147 8.16 -26.03 18.96
N GLU A 148 8.49 -27.30 19.24
CA GLU A 148 9.28 -27.76 20.40
C GLU A 148 10.65 -28.35 20.00
N GLU A 149 11.05 -28.31 18.72
CA GLU A 149 12.30 -28.92 18.24
C GLU A 149 13.41 -27.85 18.07
N ARG A 150 14.48 -27.98 18.85
CA ARG A 150 15.63 -27.05 18.82
C ARG A 150 16.45 -27.26 17.56
N ALA A 151 16.78 -26.18 16.86
CA ALA A 151 17.60 -26.23 15.65
C ALA A 151 18.96 -26.92 15.90
N PRO A 152 19.46 -27.74 14.96
CA PRO A 152 20.77 -28.38 15.06
C PRO A 152 21.86 -27.34 15.31
N PHE A 153 22.68 -27.57 16.34
CA PHE A 153 23.81 -26.71 16.66
C PHE A 153 24.95 -27.01 15.68
N ASP A 154 25.38 -26.02 14.91
CA ASP A 154 26.52 -26.11 14.00
C ASP A 154 27.79 -25.67 14.76
N PRO A 155 28.69 -26.59 15.14
CA PRO A 155 29.90 -26.27 15.89
C PRO A 155 31.01 -25.63 15.05
N ASP A 156 30.86 -25.54 13.71
CA ASP A 156 31.89 -24.99 12.81
C ASP A 156 31.71 -23.49 12.49
N ALA A 157 30.70 -22.83 13.06
CA ALA A 157 30.53 -21.37 12.93
C ALA A 157 31.41 -20.62 13.96
N THR A 158 32.70 -20.44 13.66
CA THR A 158 33.63 -19.52 14.36
C THR A 158 34.18 -18.48 13.39
#